data_AF-A0AAU3BBW5-F1
#
_entry.id   AF-A0AAU3BBW5-F1
#
_cell.length_a   1.000
_cell.length_b   1.000
_cell.length_c   1.000
_cell.angle_alpha   90.00
_cell.angle_beta   90.00
_cell.angle_gamma   90.00
#
_symmetry.space_group_name_H-M   'P 1'
#
loop_
_entity.id
_entity.type
_entity.pdbx_description
1 polymer ?
#
loop_
_entity_poly.entity_id
_entity_poly.type
_entity_poly.pdbx_seq_one_letter_code
_entity_poly.pdbx_strand_id
1 'polypeptide(L)'
;MAAEPEVLDELHRLRARVPQLTGALAASADGLVLAHDTPGVEPDGLAALTAAALGVAIRMAESTGHGDLRELLVRGVHGYVATYAAGGSAVLTLLAQDRVNVGRLHLEGRRSSTRIGELVDAATARGEPVAEPPKAPAKTSPGTSRTRTARGTAAARTTSTPATNHPRTSES
;
A
#
# COMPACT_ATOMS: atom_id res chain seq x y z
N MET A 1 16.60 -3.36 5.28
CA MET A 1 16.05 -4.02 6.50
C MET A 1 16.82 -5.30 6.80
N ALA A 2 16.82 -5.79 8.03
CA ALA A 2 17.58 -6.97 8.47
C ALA A 2 17.11 -8.34 7.95
N ALA A 3 16.15 -8.39 7.01
CA ALA A 3 15.72 -9.57 6.25
C ALA A 3 15.79 -9.37 4.71
N GLU A 4 16.15 -8.17 4.25
CA GLU A 4 16.20 -7.82 2.83
C GLU A 4 17.05 -8.79 1.97
N PRO A 5 18.28 -9.20 2.36
CA PRO A 5 19.05 -10.15 1.56
C PRO A 5 18.44 -11.54 1.55
N GLU A 6 17.90 -12.06 2.66
CA GLU A 6 17.27 -13.39 2.67
C GLU A 6 15.96 -13.44 1.88
N VAL A 7 15.18 -12.35 1.89
CA VAL A 7 13.97 -12.24 1.07
C VAL A 7 14.34 -12.17 -0.41
N LEU A 8 15.31 -11.33 -0.80
CA LEU A 8 15.79 -11.25 -2.18
C LEU A 8 16.31 -12.61 -2.70
N ASP A 9 17.03 -13.34 -1.85
CA ASP A 9 17.48 -14.71 -2.12
C ASP A 9 16.31 -15.67 -2.43
N GLU A 10 15.20 -15.59 -1.68
CA GLU A 10 14.03 -16.41 -1.95
C GLU A 10 13.30 -15.98 -3.24
N LEU A 11 13.26 -14.68 -3.57
CA LEU A 11 12.74 -14.20 -4.86
C LEU A 11 13.54 -14.79 -6.03
N HIS A 12 14.88 -14.77 -5.97
CA HIS A 12 15.73 -15.40 -6.98
C HIS A 12 15.49 -16.91 -7.10
N ARG A 13 15.39 -17.63 -5.97
CA ARG A 13 15.08 -19.07 -5.96
C ARG A 13 13.70 -19.36 -6.54
N LEU A 14 12.69 -18.54 -6.27
CA LEU A 14 11.36 -18.66 -6.84
C LEU A 14 11.38 -18.49 -8.37
N ARG A 15 12.09 -17.50 -8.91
CA ARG A 15 12.25 -17.33 -10.36
C ARG A 15 12.98 -18.51 -11.01
N ALA A 16 13.98 -19.09 -10.35
CA ALA A 16 14.58 -20.34 -10.81
C ALA A 16 13.60 -21.53 -10.82
N ARG A 17 12.66 -21.58 -9.86
CA ARG A 17 11.59 -22.61 -9.81
C ARG A 17 10.43 -22.33 -10.78
N VAL A 18 10.24 -21.11 -11.27
CA VAL A 18 9.20 -20.74 -12.25
C VAL A 18 9.80 -19.84 -13.34
N PRO A 19 10.43 -20.41 -14.40
CA PRO A 19 11.17 -19.65 -15.41
C PRO A 19 10.33 -18.65 -16.23
N GLN A 20 9.00 -18.75 -16.21
CA GLN A 20 8.08 -17.80 -16.85
C GLN A 20 7.83 -16.52 -16.02
N LEU A 21 8.43 -16.39 -14.82
CA LEU A 21 8.38 -15.17 -14.02
C LEU A 21 9.26 -14.07 -14.61
N THR A 22 8.62 -12.97 -15.02
CA THR A 22 9.30 -11.75 -15.50
C THR A 22 9.73 -10.85 -14.35
N GLY A 23 9.11 -10.96 -13.18
CA GLY A 23 9.57 -10.31 -11.96
C GLY A 23 8.87 -10.81 -10.70
N ALA A 24 9.44 -10.49 -9.55
CA ALA A 24 8.92 -10.81 -8.23
C ALA A 24 9.23 -9.67 -7.23
N LEU A 25 8.28 -9.34 -6.37
CA LEU A 25 8.35 -8.23 -5.42
C LEU A 25 7.82 -8.69 -4.05
N ALA A 26 8.59 -8.45 -3.00
CA ALA A 26 8.11 -8.50 -1.63
C ALA A 26 7.88 -7.06 -1.14
N ALA A 27 6.68 -6.79 -0.62
CA ALA A 27 6.29 -5.48 -0.07
C ALA A 27 5.59 -5.64 1.28
N SER A 28 5.53 -4.57 2.08
CA SER A 28 4.63 -4.51 3.23
C SER A 28 3.17 -4.43 2.78
N ALA A 29 2.24 -4.74 3.68
CA ALA A 29 0.81 -4.54 3.43
C ALA A 29 0.44 -3.08 3.09
N ASP A 30 1.23 -2.11 3.58
CA ASP A 30 1.08 -0.67 3.31
C ASP A 30 1.71 -0.22 1.97
N GLY A 31 2.35 -1.13 1.22
CA GLY A 31 2.94 -0.83 -0.09
C GLY A 31 4.37 -0.29 -0.07
N LEU A 32 5.14 -0.55 0.99
CA LEU A 32 6.59 -0.26 1.04
C LEU A 32 7.39 -1.46 0.53
N VAL A 33 8.39 -1.25 -0.32
CA VAL A 33 9.23 -2.34 -0.85
C VAL A 33 10.10 -2.95 0.26
N LEU A 34 10.10 -4.28 0.36
CA LEU A 34 10.98 -5.04 1.25
C LEU A 34 12.19 -5.61 0.49
N ALA A 35 11.96 -6.14 -0.70
CA ALA A 35 12.96 -6.60 -1.66
C ALA A 35 12.29 -6.80 -3.04
N HIS A 36 13.06 -6.73 -4.13
CA HIS A 36 12.50 -6.90 -5.48
C HIS A 36 13.51 -7.45 -6.49
N ASP A 37 12.98 -8.17 -7.48
CA ASP A 37 13.64 -8.52 -8.74
C ASP A 37 12.60 -8.29 -9.86
N THR A 38 12.49 -7.02 -10.29
CA THR A 38 11.41 -6.52 -11.17
C THR A 38 11.99 -5.76 -12.37
N PRO A 39 12.72 -6.43 -13.28
CA PRO A 39 13.38 -5.77 -14.40
C PRO A 39 12.37 -5.05 -15.31
N GLY A 40 12.58 -3.74 -15.50
CA GLY A 40 11.72 -2.89 -16.33
C GLY A 40 10.41 -2.44 -15.68
N VAL A 41 10.24 -2.65 -14.36
CA VAL A 41 9.06 -2.22 -13.60
C VAL A 41 9.49 -1.47 -12.35
N GLU A 42 8.91 -0.28 -12.13
CA GLU A 42 9.19 0.57 -10.98
C GLU A 42 8.70 -0.11 -9.67
N PRO A 43 9.59 -0.44 -8.71
CA PRO A 43 9.23 -1.26 -7.55
C PRO A 43 8.22 -0.60 -6.62
N ASP A 44 8.44 0.69 -6.29
CA ASP A 44 7.57 1.45 -5.40
C ASP A 44 6.16 1.62 -6.00
N GLY A 45 6.08 1.85 -7.31
CA GLY A 45 4.81 1.91 -8.04
C GLY A 45 4.06 0.58 -8.01
N LEU A 46 4.76 -0.54 -8.19
CA LEU A 46 4.17 -1.88 -8.11
C LEU A 46 3.72 -2.22 -6.68
N ALA A 47 4.47 -1.82 -5.67
CA ALA A 47 4.14 -2.03 -4.26
C ALA A 47 2.88 -1.24 -3.85
N ALA A 48 2.80 0.04 -4.21
CA ALA A 48 1.62 0.88 -3.95
C ALA A 48 0.36 0.35 -4.67
N LEU A 49 0.47 -0.06 -5.94
CA LEU A 49 -0.63 -0.68 -6.68
C LEU A 49 -1.04 -2.04 -6.07
N THR A 50 -0.08 -2.83 -5.58
CA THR A 50 -0.34 -4.08 -4.87
C THR A 50 -1.17 -3.83 -3.60
N ALA A 51 -0.75 -2.88 -2.75
CA ALA A 51 -1.46 -2.54 -1.52
C ALA A 51 -2.89 -2.05 -1.78
N ALA A 52 -3.08 -1.18 -2.78
CA ALA A 52 -4.39 -0.71 -3.20
C ALA A 52 -5.30 -1.86 -3.70
N ALA A 53 -4.77 -2.75 -4.54
CA ALA A 53 -5.50 -3.90 -5.06
C ALA A 53 -5.88 -4.91 -3.97
N LEU A 54 -4.99 -5.14 -3.00
CA LEU A 54 -5.25 -5.98 -1.83
C LEU A 54 -6.38 -5.43 -0.96
N GLY A 55 -6.39 -4.12 -0.66
CA GLY A 55 -7.47 -3.51 0.12
C GLY A 55 -8.84 -3.68 -0.52
N VAL A 56 -8.92 -3.59 -1.85
CA VAL A 56 -10.15 -3.89 -2.62
C VAL A 56 -10.48 -5.38 -2.57
N ALA A 57 -9.50 -6.26 -2.76
CA ALA A 57 -9.70 -7.71 -2.82
C ALA A 57 -10.12 -8.32 -1.47
N ILE A 58 -9.53 -7.87 -0.35
CA ILE A 58 -9.94 -8.24 1.01
C ILE A 58 -11.39 -7.85 1.23
N ARG A 59 -11.74 -6.57 1.01
CA ARG A 59 -13.10 -6.09 1.22
C ARG A 59 -14.12 -6.76 0.30
N MET A 60 -13.72 -7.14 -0.91
CA MET A 60 -14.57 -7.92 -1.82
C MET A 60 -14.80 -9.35 -1.30
N ALA A 61 -13.77 -10.03 -0.80
CA ALA A 61 -13.90 -11.37 -0.22
C ALA A 61 -14.79 -11.37 1.03
N GLU A 62 -14.62 -10.38 1.92
CA GLU A 62 -15.48 -10.15 3.08
C GLU A 62 -16.95 -9.89 2.67
N SER A 63 -17.16 -8.91 1.78
CA SER A 63 -18.51 -8.47 1.36
C SER A 63 -19.29 -9.53 0.59
N THR A 64 -18.61 -10.53 0.04
CA THR A 64 -19.21 -11.66 -0.69
C THR A 64 -19.27 -12.96 0.11
N GLY A 65 -18.82 -12.96 1.39
CA GLY A 65 -18.86 -14.13 2.26
C GLY A 65 -17.79 -15.19 2.00
N HIS A 66 -16.71 -14.86 1.28
CA HIS A 66 -15.60 -15.78 0.97
C HIS A 66 -14.50 -15.79 2.04
N GLY A 67 -14.61 -14.96 3.09
CA GLY A 67 -13.66 -14.89 4.20
C GLY A 67 -12.35 -14.19 3.83
N ASP A 68 -11.25 -14.58 4.49
CA ASP A 68 -9.94 -13.96 4.31
C ASP A 68 -9.42 -14.10 2.87
N LEU A 69 -8.84 -13.03 2.33
CA LEU A 69 -8.12 -13.09 1.06
C LEU A 69 -6.91 -14.03 1.19
N ARG A 70 -6.86 -15.05 0.33
CA ARG A 70 -5.71 -15.98 0.23
C ARG A 70 -4.70 -15.53 -0.82
N GLU A 71 -5.21 -15.12 -1.98
CA GLU A 71 -4.44 -14.72 -3.15
C GLU A 71 -5.31 -13.90 -4.11
N LEU A 72 -4.68 -13.03 -4.89
CA LEU A 72 -5.29 -12.28 -5.99
C LEU A 72 -4.59 -12.68 -7.29
N LEU A 73 -5.34 -12.97 -8.35
CA LEU A 73 -4.80 -13.24 -9.69
C LEU A 73 -5.47 -12.32 -10.71
N VAL A 74 -4.68 -11.47 -11.36
CA VAL A 74 -5.11 -10.63 -12.48
C VAL A 74 -4.50 -11.20 -13.75
N ARG A 75 -5.35 -11.50 -14.75
CA ARG A 75 -4.90 -11.86 -16.10
C ARG A 75 -5.06 -10.68 -17.04
N GLY A 76 -3.96 -10.23 -17.64
CA GLY A 76 -3.94 -9.30 -18.75
C GLY A 76 -3.56 -9.98 -20.07
N VAL A 77 -3.63 -9.24 -21.17
CA VAL A 77 -3.31 -9.74 -22.53
C VAL A 77 -1.84 -10.15 -22.73
N HIS A 78 -0.95 -9.81 -21.79
CA HIS A 78 0.48 -10.12 -21.84
C HIS A 78 0.94 -11.09 -20.74
N GLY A 79 0.03 -11.48 -19.83
CA GLY A 79 0.35 -12.40 -18.75
C GLY A 79 -0.44 -12.17 -17.47
N TYR A 80 0.18 -12.52 -16.35
CA TYR A 80 -0.46 -12.57 -15.05
C TYR A 80 0.28 -11.71 -14.03
N VAL A 81 -0.49 -11.07 -13.16
CA VAL A 81 -0.03 -10.53 -11.88
C VAL A 81 -0.68 -11.36 -10.78
N ALA A 82 0.11 -11.98 -9.92
CA ALA A 82 -0.36 -12.83 -8.84
C ALA A 82 0.18 -12.32 -7.49
N THR A 83 -0.71 -12.01 -6.55
CA THR A 83 -0.34 -11.52 -5.21
C THR A 83 -0.77 -12.51 -4.14
N TYR A 84 0.14 -12.84 -3.23
CA TYR A 84 -0.06 -13.79 -2.14
C TYR A 84 0.25 -13.12 -0.80
N ALA A 85 -0.54 -13.40 0.23
CA ALA A 85 -0.21 -12.98 1.60
C ALA A 85 1.07 -13.69 2.08
N ALA A 86 1.95 -12.95 2.76
CA ALA A 86 3.24 -13.43 3.26
C ALA A 86 3.37 -13.06 4.76
N GLY A 87 2.73 -13.83 5.63
CA GLY A 87 2.62 -13.50 7.06
C GLY A 87 1.57 -12.41 7.32
N GLY A 88 1.70 -11.70 8.44
CA GLY A 88 0.76 -10.65 8.85
C GLY A 88 1.08 -9.25 8.36
N SER A 89 2.31 -9.02 7.87
CA SER A 89 2.86 -7.69 7.58
C SER A 89 3.36 -7.51 6.14
N ALA A 90 3.54 -8.60 5.40
CA ALA A 90 4.14 -8.60 4.07
C ALA A 90 3.30 -9.35 3.03
N VAL A 91 3.59 -9.07 1.75
CA VAL A 91 2.92 -9.63 0.58
C VAL A 91 3.92 -9.89 -0.55
N LEU A 92 3.66 -10.94 -1.32
CA LEU A 92 4.47 -11.35 -2.47
C LEU A 92 3.68 -11.12 -3.76
N THR A 93 4.15 -10.23 -4.63
CA THR A 93 3.59 -10.00 -5.97
C THR A 93 4.51 -10.57 -7.04
N LEU A 94 3.96 -11.37 -7.93
CA LEU A 94 4.64 -12.03 -9.04
C LEU A 94 4.13 -11.53 -10.39
N LEU A 95 5.04 -11.27 -11.31
CA LEU A 95 4.76 -10.94 -12.71
C LEU A 95 5.14 -12.16 -13.56
N ALA A 96 4.23 -12.65 -14.39
CA ALA A 96 4.43 -13.85 -15.19
C ALA A 96 3.93 -13.67 -16.64
N GLN A 97 4.56 -14.37 -17.59
CA GLN A 97 4.12 -14.42 -18.99
C GLN A 97 2.78 -15.16 -19.14
N ASP A 98 2.00 -14.87 -20.19
CA ASP A 98 0.71 -15.55 -20.46
C ASP A 98 0.82 -17.08 -20.62
N ARG A 99 2.00 -17.59 -20.98
CA ARG A 99 2.30 -19.03 -21.09
C ARG A 99 2.73 -19.68 -19.77
N VAL A 100 2.60 -19.00 -18.62
CA VAL A 100 2.90 -19.59 -17.31
C VAL A 100 1.92 -20.73 -16.99
N ASN A 101 2.41 -21.81 -16.39
CA ASN A 101 1.53 -22.80 -15.79
C ASN A 101 0.96 -22.21 -14.49
N VAL A 102 -0.29 -21.77 -14.52
CA VAL A 102 -0.97 -21.11 -13.38
C VAL A 102 -0.99 -22.01 -12.13
N GLY A 103 -1.18 -23.32 -12.27
CA GLY A 103 -1.10 -24.25 -11.14
C GLY A 103 0.28 -24.26 -10.45
N ARG A 104 1.36 -24.25 -11.25
CA ARG A 104 2.74 -24.12 -10.74
C ARG A 104 3.02 -22.74 -10.13
N LEU A 105 2.45 -21.68 -10.72
CA LEU A 105 2.54 -20.32 -10.20
C LEU A 105 1.96 -20.23 -8.78
N HIS A 106 0.76 -20.77 -8.54
CA HIS A 106 0.17 -20.81 -7.20
C HIS A 106 0.95 -21.73 -6.24
N LEU A 107 1.39 -22.91 -6.70
CA LEU A 107 2.14 -23.84 -5.85
C LEU A 107 3.44 -23.23 -5.33
N GLU A 108 4.25 -22.63 -6.21
CA GLU A 108 5.53 -22.03 -5.83
C GLU A 108 5.36 -20.64 -5.20
N GLY A 109 4.36 -19.87 -5.63
CA GLY A 109 4.01 -18.56 -5.06
C GLY A 109 3.59 -18.67 -3.59
N ARG A 110 2.64 -19.57 -3.26
CA ARG A 110 2.24 -19.82 -1.87
C ARG A 110 3.39 -20.34 -1.00
N ARG A 111 4.20 -21.26 -1.52
CA ARG A 111 5.40 -21.77 -0.83
C ARG A 111 6.38 -20.65 -0.48
N SER A 112 6.63 -19.75 -1.42
CA SER A 112 7.55 -18.63 -1.23
C SER A 112 6.95 -17.55 -0.34
N SER A 113 5.64 -17.28 -0.42
CA SER A 113 4.99 -16.28 0.42
C SER A 113 4.99 -16.71 1.90
N THR A 114 4.76 -17.99 2.21
CA THR A 114 4.99 -18.53 3.56
C THR A 114 6.43 -18.30 4.01
N ARG A 115 7.42 -18.62 3.17
CA ARG A 115 8.84 -18.46 3.51
C ARG A 115 9.25 -17.00 3.71
N ILE A 116 8.72 -16.09 2.91
CA ILE A 116 8.98 -14.65 3.04
C ILE A 116 8.34 -14.11 4.33
N GLY A 117 7.12 -14.56 4.66
CA GLY A 117 6.48 -14.23 5.95
C GLY A 117 7.36 -14.63 7.15
N GLU A 118 7.85 -15.87 7.17
CA GLU A 118 8.78 -16.34 8.21
C GLU A 118 10.03 -15.45 8.35
N LEU A 119 10.61 -15.00 7.23
CA LEU A 119 11.81 -14.15 7.23
C LEU A 119 11.52 -12.74 7.76
N VAL A 120 10.40 -12.14 7.35
CA VAL A 120 9.97 -10.80 7.77
C VAL A 120 9.58 -10.80 9.25
N ASP A 121 8.73 -11.74 9.68
CA ASP A 121 8.30 -11.88 11.08
C ASP A 121 9.52 -12.11 12.00
N ALA A 122 10.49 -12.91 11.56
CA ALA A 122 11.73 -13.14 12.29
C ALA A 122 12.62 -11.88 12.37
N ALA A 123 12.62 -10.99 11.37
CA ALA A 123 13.34 -9.72 11.46
C ALA A 123 12.65 -8.72 12.38
N THR A 124 11.32 -8.61 12.31
CA THR A 124 10.54 -7.78 13.24
C THR A 124 10.76 -8.22 14.69
N ALA A 125 10.78 -9.53 14.95
CA ALA A 125 11.09 -10.09 16.28
C ALA A 125 12.52 -9.83 16.77
N ARG A 126 13.48 -9.54 15.88
CA ARG A 126 14.87 -9.15 16.23
C ARG A 126 15.00 -7.68 16.65
N GLY A 127 13.93 -6.88 16.52
CA GLY A 127 13.88 -5.53 17.10
C GLY A 127 14.34 -4.39 16.19
N GLU A 128 14.01 -4.42 14.90
CA GLU A 128 13.98 -3.18 14.09
C GLU A 128 12.65 -2.45 14.36
N PRO A 129 12.64 -1.23 14.91
CA PRO A 129 11.42 -0.45 15.06
C PRO A 129 10.89 -0.04 13.68
N VAL A 130 9.63 -0.35 13.40
CA VAL A 130 8.87 0.38 12.37
C VAL A 130 8.94 1.86 12.75
N ALA A 131 9.43 2.70 11.84
CA ALA A 131 9.64 4.12 12.11
C ALA A 131 8.31 4.80 12.49
N GLU A 132 8.13 5.09 13.77
CA GLU A 132 7.00 5.89 14.24
C GLU A 132 7.09 7.28 13.57
N PRO A 133 6.05 7.73 12.84
CA PRO A 133 6.09 9.04 12.22
C PRO A 133 6.26 10.10 13.33
N PRO A 134 7.17 11.08 13.18
CA PRO A 134 7.52 11.99 14.25
C PRO A 134 6.29 12.79 14.69
N LYS A 135 5.77 12.47 15.88
CA LYS A 135 4.72 13.26 16.55
C LYS A 135 5.22 14.70 16.66
N ALA A 136 4.57 15.60 15.92
CA ALA A 136 4.90 17.01 15.93
C ALA A 136 4.92 17.53 17.37
N PRO A 137 5.98 18.25 17.81
CA PRO A 137 6.07 18.70 19.19
C PRO A 137 4.93 19.66 19.51
N ALA A 138 4.08 19.27 20.46
CA ALA A 138 3.03 20.11 20.99
C ALA A 138 3.65 21.39 21.57
N LYS A 139 3.41 22.53 20.91
CA LYS A 139 3.89 23.83 21.38
C LYS A 139 3.09 24.25 22.62
N THR A 140 3.64 23.99 23.79
CA THR A 140 3.17 24.56 25.06
C THR A 140 3.31 26.08 25.02
N SER A 141 2.19 26.80 25.07
CA SER A 141 2.16 28.25 25.13
C SER A 141 2.67 28.79 26.47
N PRO A 142 3.69 29.65 26.51
CA PRO A 142 3.98 30.48 27.68
C PRO A 142 3.08 31.71 27.65
N GLY A 143 2.37 31.97 28.74
CA GLY A 143 1.52 33.15 28.86
C GLY A 143 2.29 34.42 29.23
N THR A 144 1.59 35.55 29.10
CA THR A 144 1.92 36.88 29.67
C THR A 144 2.90 37.76 28.89
N SER A 145 2.34 38.71 28.14
CA SER A 145 2.84 40.09 28.14
C SER A 145 1.69 41.07 28.00
N ARG A 146 1.46 41.87 29.04
CA ARG A 146 0.52 42.99 29.04
C ARG A 146 1.21 44.16 28.35
N THR A 147 0.59 44.79 27.36
CA THR A 147 0.86 46.21 27.03
C THR A 147 -0.46 46.89 26.65
N ARG A 148 -0.52 48.19 26.93
CA ARG A 148 -1.73 48.99 27.14
C ARG A 148 -1.92 49.97 25.97
N THR A 149 -3.15 50.50 25.82
CA THR A 149 -3.52 51.71 25.05
C THR A 149 -3.42 51.60 23.50
N ALA A 150 -4.29 52.22 22.68
CA ALA A 150 -5.44 53.11 22.96
C ALA A 150 -6.55 53.07 21.88
N ARG A 151 -7.79 53.34 22.34
CA ARG A 151 -8.85 54.16 21.71
C ARG A 151 -8.76 54.50 20.21
N GLY A 152 -9.72 54.00 19.43
CA GLY A 152 -10.07 54.46 18.07
C GLY A 152 -11.56 54.25 17.79
N THR A 153 -12.24 55.23 17.19
CA THR A 153 -13.71 55.33 17.06
C THR A 153 -14.20 55.22 15.61
N ALA A 154 -15.28 54.45 15.37
CA ALA A 154 -16.34 54.58 14.33
C ALA A 154 -16.95 53.17 14.07
N ALA A 155 -18.26 52.88 14.01
CA ALA A 155 -19.50 53.61 13.71
C ALA A 155 -19.96 53.63 12.23
N ALA A 156 -20.46 52.48 11.74
CA ALA A 156 -21.48 52.33 10.68
C ALA A 156 -22.10 50.90 10.83
N ARG A 157 -23.41 50.61 10.78
CA ARG A 157 -24.45 50.87 9.73
C ARG A 157 -24.07 50.23 8.38
N THR A 158 -24.89 49.43 7.67
CA THR A 158 -26.29 48.96 7.85
C THR A 158 -26.61 47.86 6.80
N THR A 159 -27.55 46.95 7.12
CA THR A 159 -28.56 46.28 6.22
C THR A 159 -28.22 45.57 4.89
N SER A 160 -29.09 44.59 4.58
CA SER A 160 -29.43 44.00 3.25
C SER A 160 -28.45 42.98 2.65
N THR A 161 -28.84 41.98 1.85
CA THR A 161 -30.15 41.30 1.58
C THR A 161 -29.83 39.95 0.87
N PRO A 162 -30.61 38.85 1.06
CA PRO A 162 -30.28 37.56 0.44
C PRO A 162 -30.62 37.51 -1.07
N ALA A 163 -29.76 36.88 -1.85
CA ALA A 163 -29.95 36.65 -3.29
C ALA A 163 -30.28 35.18 -3.58
N THR A 164 -31.55 34.90 -3.85
CA THR A 164 -32.02 33.63 -4.44
C THR A 164 -31.57 33.56 -5.90
N ASN A 165 -31.13 32.39 -6.38
CA ASN A 165 -31.00 32.16 -7.82
C ASN A 165 -31.48 30.74 -8.19
N HIS A 166 -32.33 30.64 -9.21
CA HIS A 166 -32.89 29.38 -9.70
C HIS A 166 -31.95 28.68 -10.70
N PRO A 167 -31.99 27.34 -10.82
CA PRO A 167 -31.24 26.61 -11.83
C PRO A 167 -31.82 26.82 -13.24
N ARG A 168 -30.95 26.92 -14.25
CA ARG A 168 -31.37 26.98 -15.67
C ARG A 168 -31.44 25.59 -16.30
N THR A 169 -32.60 25.34 -16.90
CA THR A 169 -32.87 24.56 -18.13
C THR A 169 -31.73 23.81 -18.82
N SER A 170 -31.90 22.49 -18.88
CA SER A 170 -31.90 21.64 -20.10
C SER A 170 -31.75 22.34 -21.46
N GLU A 171 -30.87 21.79 -22.31
CA GLU A 171 -30.93 21.58 -23.78
C GLU A 171 -29.65 20.78 -24.16
N SER A 172 -29.57 19.91 -25.18
CA SER A 172 -30.55 19.07 -25.92
C SER A 172 -29.76 17.98 -26.66
#